data_AF-A0A3D2F855-F1
#
_entry.id   AF-A0A3D2F855-F1
#
_cell.length_a   1.000
_cell.length_b   1.000
_cell.length_c   1.000
_cell.angle_alpha   90.00
_cell.angle_beta   90.00
_cell.angle_gamma   90.00
#
_symmetry.space_group_name_H-M   'P 1'
#
loop_
_entity.id
_entity.type
_entity.pdbx_description
1 polymer ?
#
loop_
_entity_poly.entity_id
_entity_poly.type
_entity_poly.pdbx_seq_one_letter_code
_entity_poly.pdbx_strand_id
1 'polypeptide(L)'
;EIVAGQAASYGCEAEVVYSRGYPATYNSAEGVVVATKAARDVSGGEAVVDDFEPVMGSEDFSYMLEKRPGAYLFMGQGPSAGLHHPEYNFNDDVAPVGASFFARLVETAQPVRS
;
A
#
# COMPACT_ATOMS: atom_id res chain seq x y z
N GLU A 1 20.88 -3.82 -24.50
CA GLU A 1 22.28 -3.69 -24.96
C GLU A 1 23.32 -3.97 -23.88
N ILE A 2 23.12 -3.63 -22.61
CA ILE A 2 24.10 -3.88 -21.53
C ILE A 2 24.51 -5.36 -21.41
N VAL A 3 23.55 -6.27 -21.20
CA VAL A 3 23.85 -7.71 -21.02
C VAL A 3 24.52 -8.32 -22.24
N ALA A 4 23.99 -8.02 -23.44
CA ALA A 4 24.53 -8.52 -24.69
C ALA A 4 25.96 -8.00 -24.96
N GLY A 5 26.21 -6.71 -24.73
CA GLY A 5 27.55 -6.12 -24.90
C GLY A 5 28.58 -6.68 -23.92
N GLN A 6 28.18 -6.92 -22.66
CA GLN A 6 29.04 -7.54 -21.66
C GLN A 6 29.35 -9.01 -21.98
N ALA A 7 28.39 -9.77 -22.51
CA ALA A 7 28.65 -11.14 -22.94
C ALA A 7 29.59 -11.18 -24.15
N ALA A 8 29.35 -10.33 -25.14
CA ALA A 8 30.14 -10.26 -26.37
C ALA A 8 31.62 -9.88 -26.12
N SER A 9 31.91 -9.00 -25.15
CA SER A 9 33.30 -8.60 -24.83
C SER A 9 34.17 -9.77 -24.32
N TYR A 10 33.54 -10.86 -23.87
CA TYR A 10 34.19 -12.10 -23.46
C TYR A 10 33.98 -13.27 -24.44
N GLY A 11 33.39 -13.02 -25.60
CA GLY A 11 33.09 -14.07 -26.60
C GLY A 11 31.97 -15.02 -26.17
N CYS A 12 31.07 -14.57 -25.29
CA CYS A 12 29.91 -15.34 -24.84
C CYS A 12 28.59 -14.78 -25.40
N GLU A 13 27.53 -15.58 -25.29
CA GLU A 13 26.14 -15.16 -25.50
C GLU A 13 25.39 -15.16 -24.17
N ALA A 14 24.37 -14.32 -24.03
CA ALA A 14 23.54 -14.25 -22.85
C ALA A 14 22.07 -14.00 -23.20
N GLU A 15 21.16 -14.69 -22.53
CA GLU A 15 19.72 -14.53 -22.63
C GLU A 15 19.18 -13.85 -21.36
N VAL A 16 18.29 -12.86 -21.53
CA VAL A 16 17.60 -12.21 -20.40
C VAL A 16 16.17 -12.72 -20.33
N VAL A 17 15.89 -13.55 -19.33
CA VAL A 17 14.52 -13.96 -19.00
C VAL A 17 14.02 -13.07 -17.86
N TYR A 18 13.08 -12.17 -18.17
CA TYR A 18 12.52 -11.25 -17.20
C TYR A 18 11.03 -11.51 -17.00
N SER A 19 10.65 -11.83 -15.77
CA SER A 19 9.25 -11.94 -15.34
C SER A 19 8.88 -10.73 -14.50
N ARG A 20 7.89 -9.96 -14.96
CA ARG A 20 7.38 -8.81 -14.21
C ARG A 20 6.56 -9.32 -13.01
N GLY A 21 6.94 -8.89 -11.81
CA GLY A 21 6.19 -9.16 -10.57
C GLY A 21 5.05 -8.15 -10.36
N TYR A 22 4.75 -7.86 -9.10
CA TYR A 22 3.71 -6.92 -8.72
C TYR A 22 3.98 -5.52 -9.30
N PRO A 23 2.96 -4.83 -9.83
CA PRO A 23 3.09 -3.42 -10.17
C PRO A 23 3.29 -2.59 -8.88
N ALA A 24 3.64 -1.33 -9.04
CA ALA A 24 3.71 -0.41 -7.91
C ALA A 24 2.31 -0.23 -7.29
N THR A 25 2.21 -0.31 -5.97
CA THR A 25 0.98 0.01 -5.24
C THR A 25 0.76 1.52 -5.29
N TYR A 26 -0.08 1.95 -6.23
CA TYR A 26 -0.33 3.36 -6.49
C TYR A 26 -1.74 3.76 -6.05
N ASN A 27 -1.82 4.64 -5.06
CA ASN A 27 -3.09 5.21 -4.61
C ASN A 27 -3.52 6.33 -5.55
N SER A 28 -4.79 6.30 -5.99
CA SER A 28 -5.33 7.40 -6.80
C SER A 28 -5.62 8.62 -5.93
N ALA A 29 -5.48 9.83 -6.48
CA ALA A 29 -5.77 11.07 -5.75
C ALA A 29 -7.19 11.08 -5.14
N GLU A 30 -8.20 10.62 -5.89
CA GLU A 30 -9.57 10.49 -5.41
C GLU A 30 -9.70 9.47 -4.26
N GLY A 31 -9.06 8.31 -4.39
CA GLY A 31 -9.06 7.28 -3.36
C GLY A 31 -8.43 7.77 -2.06
N VAL A 32 -7.32 8.51 -2.16
CA VAL A 32 -6.65 9.14 -1.01
C VAL A 32 -7.60 10.12 -0.31
N VAL A 33 -8.29 11.00 -1.05
CA VAL A 33 -9.23 11.97 -0.44
C VAL A 33 -10.33 11.26 0.35
N VAL A 34 -10.93 10.21 -0.21
CA VAL A 34 -12.01 9.46 0.46
C VAL A 34 -11.48 8.74 1.70
N ALA A 35 -10.37 8.02 1.58
CA ALA A 35 -9.80 7.27 2.69
C ALA A 35 -9.28 8.17 3.82
N THR A 36 -8.55 9.23 3.50
CA THR A 36 -8.04 10.20 4.48
C THR A 36 -9.19 10.89 5.22
N LYS A 37 -10.29 11.22 4.54
CA LYS A 37 -11.48 11.77 5.20
C LYS A 37 -12.07 10.77 6.20
N ALA A 38 -12.27 9.51 5.81
CA ALA A 38 -12.81 8.48 6.70
C ALA A 38 -11.87 8.22 7.90
N ALA A 39 -10.56 8.22 7.68
CA ALA A 39 -9.57 8.10 8.74
C ALA A 39 -9.65 9.27 9.73
N ARG A 40 -9.68 10.52 9.22
CA ARG A 40 -9.77 11.73 10.07
C ARG A 40 -11.07 11.79 10.88
N ASP A 41 -12.19 11.33 10.32
CA ASP A 41 -13.47 11.21 11.05
C ASP A 41 -13.37 10.26 12.25
N VAL A 42 -12.52 9.23 12.18
CA VAL A 42 -12.38 8.19 13.22
C VAL A 42 -11.26 8.52 14.22
N SER A 43 -10.08 8.92 13.74
CA SER A 43 -8.87 9.09 14.57
C SER A 43 -8.53 10.55 14.87
N GLY A 44 -9.24 11.51 14.28
CA GLY A 44 -8.91 12.93 14.35
C GLY A 44 -7.84 13.35 13.34
N GLY A 45 -7.78 14.67 13.06
CA GLY A 45 -6.92 15.22 12.02
C GLY A 45 -5.42 14.98 12.23
N GLU A 46 -4.94 15.14 13.47
CA GLU A 46 -3.51 15.03 13.82
C GLU A 46 -2.97 13.60 13.75
N ALA A 47 -3.85 12.59 13.76
CA ALA A 47 -3.47 11.18 13.72
C ALA A 47 -3.33 10.63 12.29
N VAL A 48 -3.52 11.47 11.25
CA VAL A 48 -3.50 11.05 9.85
C VAL A 48 -2.40 11.76 9.08
N VAL A 49 -1.49 10.97 8.50
CA VAL A 49 -0.42 11.42 7.61
C VAL A 49 -0.80 11.04 6.18
N ASP A 50 -1.13 12.03 5.34
CA ASP A 50 -1.56 11.84 3.94
C ASP A 50 -0.45 12.15 2.91
N ASP A 51 0.74 12.52 3.37
CA ASP A 51 1.96 12.77 2.60
C ASP A 51 3.09 11.79 2.96
N PHE A 52 2.74 10.57 3.33
CA PHE A 52 3.70 9.53 3.72
C PHE A 52 4.65 9.17 2.58
N GLU A 53 5.95 9.06 2.88
CA GLU A 53 6.96 8.73 1.89
C GLU A 53 6.76 7.30 1.32
N PRO A 54 6.99 7.09 0.01
CA PRO A 54 6.94 5.76 -0.57
C PRO A 54 7.94 4.80 0.08
N VAL A 55 7.52 3.55 0.29
CA VAL A 55 8.36 2.50 0.85
C VAL A 55 8.73 1.46 -0.19
N MET A 56 9.82 0.73 0.06
CA MET A 56 10.35 -0.30 -0.86
C MET A 56 9.56 -1.61 -0.86
N GLY A 57 8.59 -1.78 0.03
CA GLY A 57 7.76 -2.98 0.10
C GLY A 57 6.89 -3.15 -1.15
N SER A 58 6.63 -4.40 -1.53
CA SER A 58 5.66 -4.75 -2.57
C SER A 58 4.37 -5.27 -1.94
N GLU A 59 3.24 -5.02 -2.58
CA GLU A 59 1.92 -5.40 -2.09
C GLU A 59 1.02 -5.79 -3.28
N ASP A 60 0.31 -6.92 -3.18
CA ASP A 60 -0.49 -7.45 -4.28
C ASP A 60 -1.83 -6.70 -4.45
N PHE A 61 -2.21 -5.89 -3.46
CA PHE A 61 -3.30 -4.92 -3.57
C PHE A 61 -3.11 -3.95 -4.75
N SER A 62 -1.88 -3.79 -5.22
CA SER A 62 -1.55 -3.09 -6.47
C SER A 62 -2.38 -3.57 -7.66
N TYR A 63 -2.69 -4.86 -7.78
CA TYR A 63 -3.56 -5.39 -8.84
C TYR A 63 -5.01 -4.91 -8.74
N MET A 64 -5.52 -4.70 -7.52
CA MET A 64 -6.85 -4.13 -7.33
C MET A 64 -6.87 -2.65 -7.73
N LEU A 65 -5.82 -1.90 -7.37
CA LEU A 65 -5.67 -0.48 -7.70
C LEU A 65 -5.47 -0.22 -9.20
N GLU A 66 -4.89 -1.16 -9.95
CA GLU A 66 -4.86 -1.08 -11.42
C GLU A 66 -6.26 -1.16 -12.06
N LYS A 67 -7.25 -1.74 -11.37
CA LYS A 67 -8.60 -1.93 -11.91
C LYS A 67 -9.57 -0.85 -11.46
N ARG A 68 -9.40 -0.30 -10.26
CA ARG A 68 -10.33 0.68 -9.68
C ARG A 68 -9.56 1.74 -8.90
N PRO A 69 -9.96 3.03 -9.00
CA PRO A 69 -9.46 4.06 -8.10
C PRO A 69 -9.67 3.66 -6.65
N GLY A 70 -8.65 3.80 -5.83
CA GLY A 70 -8.66 3.39 -4.42
C GLY A 70 -7.41 3.85 -3.70
N ALA A 71 -7.35 3.50 -2.41
CA ALA A 71 -6.20 3.76 -1.57
C ALA A 71 -5.90 2.55 -0.67
N TYR A 72 -4.62 2.24 -0.55
CA TYR A 72 -4.02 1.34 0.42
C TYR A 72 -3.29 2.18 1.48
N LEU A 73 -3.50 1.89 2.76
CA LEU A 73 -3.01 2.70 3.87
C LEU A 73 -2.33 1.83 4.91
N PHE A 74 -1.36 2.41 5.60
CA PHE A 74 -0.81 1.82 6.81
C PHE A 74 -1.64 2.20 8.03
N MET A 75 -1.79 1.24 8.94
CA MET A 75 -2.31 1.48 10.28
C MET A 75 -1.15 1.64 11.24
N GLY A 76 -1.15 2.73 12.02
CA GLY A 76 -0.17 2.89 13.09
C GLY A 76 -0.32 1.75 14.12
N GLN A 77 0.75 0.99 14.33
CA GLN A 77 0.80 -0.11 15.31
C GLN A 77 1.48 0.30 16.63
N GLY A 78 1.92 1.56 16.75
CA GLY A 78 2.75 2.01 17.86
C GLY A 78 4.18 1.43 17.81
N PRO A 79 4.97 1.57 18.89
CA PRO A 79 6.34 1.06 18.94
C PRO A 79 6.40 -0.47 18.87
N SER A 80 6.98 -1.00 17.79
CA SER A 80 7.20 -2.44 17.57
C SER A 80 8.36 -2.62 16.59
N ALA A 81 8.87 -3.85 16.44
CA ALA A 81 9.78 -4.15 15.34
C ALA A 81 9.08 -3.97 13.98
N GLY A 82 9.85 -3.92 12.90
CA GLY A 82 9.27 -3.87 11.54
C GLY A 82 8.55 -5.17 11.16
N LEU A 83 7.70 -5.10 10.13
CA LEU A 83 7.12 -6.30 9.51
C LEU A 83 8.24 -7.28 9.10
N HIS A 84 7.95 -8.57 9.17
CA HIS A 84 8.90 -9.68 8.94
C HIS A 84 9.99 -9.87 10.00
N HIS A 85 10.03 -9.05 11.06
CA HIS A 85 10.94 -9.27 12.18
C HIS A 85 10.35 -10.28 13.19
N PRO A 86 11.11 -11.23 13.75
CA PRO A 86 10.60 -12.20 14.74
C PRO A 86 10.05 -11.56 16.02
N GLU A 87 10.54 -10.37 16.37
CA GLU A 87 10.06 -9.59 17.52
C GLU A 87 8.91 -8.64 17.16
N TYR A 88 8.34 -8.75 15.96
CA TYR A 88 7.14 -8.00 15.61
C TYR A 88 6.01 -8.39 16.56
N ASN A 89 5.51 -7.37 17.27
CA ASN A 89 4.33 -7.48 18.11
C ASN A 89 3.19 -6.67 17.49
N PHE A 90 2.07 -7.34 17.19
CA PHE A 90 0.86 -6.68 16.71
C PHE A 90 0.18 -5.98 17.88
N ASN A 91 -0.28 -4.75 17.68
CA ASN A 91 -0.97 -4.00 18.71
C ASN A 91 -2.48 -4.22 18.59
N ASP A 92 -3.02 -5.17 19.35
CA ASP A 92 -4.45 -5.49 19.32
C ASP A 92 -5.34 -4.30 19.73
N ASP A 93 -4.82 -3.34 20.50
CA ASP A 93 -5.58 -2.16 20.95
C ASP A 93 -5.98 -1.25 19.78
N VAL A 94 -5.33 -1.35 18.62
CA VAL A 94 -5.69 -0.56 17.42
C VAL A 94 -6.77 -1.23 16.56
N ALA A 95 -7.15 -2.48 16.83
CA ALA A 95 -8.16 -3.18 16.06
C ALA A 95 -9.53 -2.44 15.99
N PRO A 96 -10.05 -1.84 17.09
CA PRO A 96 -11.28 -1.05 17.04
C PRO A 96 -11.18 0.18 16.12
N VAL A 97 -10.00 0.80 16.01
CA VAL A 97 -9.77 1.94 15.10
C VAL A 97 -9.88 1.47 13.65
N GLY A 98 -9.25 0.34 13.32
CA GLY A 98 -9.35 -0.26 11.99
C GLY A 98 -10.75 -0.67 11.58
N ALA A 99 -11.48 -1.33 12.49
CA ALA A 99 -12.88 -1.67 12.25
C ALA A 99 -13.73 -0.41 12.02
N SER A 100 -13.52 0.62 12.84
CA SER A 100 -14.25 1.90 12.71
C SER A 100 -13.92 2.62 11.40
N PHE A 101 -12.66 2.59 10.95
CA PHE A 101 -12.26 3.14 9.65
C PHE A 101 -13.05 2.50 8.50
N PHE A 102 -13.10 1.16 8.43
CA PHE A 102 -13.84 0.48 7.37
C PHE A 102 -15.34 0.71 7.44
N ALA A 103 -15.92 0.70 8.65
CA ALA A 103 -17.33 1.04 8.85
C ALA A 103 -17.64 2.45 8.34
N ARG A 104 -16.82 3.43 8.74
CA ARG A 104 -16.97 4.83 8.32
C ARG A 104 -16.80 5.02 6.82
N LEU A 105 -15.85 4.31 6.22
CA LEU A 105 -15.64 4.32 4.77
C LEU A 105 -16.88 3.82 4.03
N VAL A 106 -17.48 2.72 4.49
CA VAL A 106 -18.73 2.18 3.91
C VAL A 106 -19.88 3.17 4.07
N GLU A 107 -20.09 3.73 5.27
CA GLU A 107 -21.16 4.71 5.54
C GLU A 107 -21.09 5.96 4.66
N THR A 108 -19.88 6.38 4.28
CA THR A 108 -19.66 7.65 3.58
C THR A 108 -19.47 7.52 2.08
N ALA A 109 -18.98 6.36 1.60
CA ALA A 109 -18.68 6.16 0.20
C ALA A 109 -19.69 5.27 -0.53
N GLN A 110 -20.43 4.40 0.16
CA GLN A 110 -21.46 3.59 -0.48
C GLN A 110 -22.75 4.41 -0.69
N PRO A 111 -23.41 4.27 -1.85
CA PRO A 111 -24.72 4.86 -2.04
C PRO A 111 -25.73 4.20 -1.07
N VAL A 112 -26.63 5.01 -0.51
CA VAL A 112 -27.82 4.47 0.15
C VAL A 112 -28.61 3.73 -0.92
N ARG A 113 -28.91 2.45 -0.69
CA ARG A 113 -29.82 1.70 -1.56
C ARG A 113 -31.16 2.44 -1.60
N SER A 114 -31.51 2.96 -2.78
CA SER A 114 -32.84 3.48 -3.09
C SER A 114 -33.87 2.35 -3.11
#